data_AF-A0A1G2ID30-F1
#
_entry.id   AF-A0A1G2ID30-F1
#
_cell.length_a   1.000
_cell.length_b   1.000
_cell.length_c   1.000
_cell.angle_alpha   90.00
_cell.angle_beta   90.00
_cell.angle_gamma   90.00
#
_symmetry.space_group_name_H-M   'P 1'
#
loop_
_entity.id
_entity.type
_entity.pdbx_description
1 polymer ?
#
loop_
_entity_poly.entity_id
_entity_poly.type
_entity_poly.pdbx_seq_one_letter_code
_entity_poly.pdbx_strand_id
1 'polypeptide(L)' 'MVGSLTYSKAVFIKFDADRDTGIINLRGLTQSYTALAKQIVALRENEYVKNLEIKGINFGNTGLEFELTLGVDPAMFIKK' A
#
# COMPACT_ATOMS: atom_id res chain seq x y z
N MET A 1 3.97 20.61 -5.72
CA MET A 1 4.68 19.91 -4.63
C MET A 1 3.99 18.58 -4.41
N VAL A 2 4.55 17.47 -4.93
CA VAL A 2 4.06 16.11 -4.69
C VAL A 2 4.63 15.66 -3.35
N GLY A 3 4.08 16.20 -2.27
CA GLY A 3 4.51 15.89 -0.91
C GLY A 3 3.32 15.36 -0.13
N SER A 4 3.52 14.22 0.54
CA SER A 4 2.64 13.63 1.56
C SER A 4 1.53 12.67 1.10
N LEU A 5 1.89 11.59 0.39
CA LEU A 5 1.03 10.38 0.28
C LEU A 5 1.50 9.20 1.15
N THR A 6 2.56 9.36 1.94
CA THR A 6 3.01 8.34 2.89
C THR A 6 2.91 8.88 4.31
N TYR A 7 2.11 8.22 5.15
CA TYR A 7 2.17 8.45 6.59
C TYR A 7 3.59 8.04 7.02
N SER A 8 4.36 8.93 7.63
CA SER A 8 5.81 8.79 7.88
C SER A 8 6.22 7.64 8.82
N LYS A 9 5.31 6.70 9.11
CA LYS A 9 5.51 5.54 9.99
C LYS A 9 5.27 4.18 9.31
N ALA A 10 4.98 4.17 8.00
CA ALA A 10 4.94 2.95 7.20
C ALA A 10 6.14 2.91 6.26
N VAL A 11 7.01 1.92 6.41
CA VAL A 11 8.18 1.69 5.55
C VAL A 11 7.84 0.57 4.59
N PHE A 12 7.79 0.87 3.29
CA PHE A 12 7.60 -0.16 2.27
C PHE A 12 8.93 -0.86 2.01
N ILE A 13 8.95 -2.18 2.17
CA ILE A 13 10.14 -3.03 1.98
C ILE A 13 10.10 -3.78 0.64
N LYS A 14 8.91 -3.96 0.07
CA LYS A 14 8.73 -4.55 -1.26
C LYS A 14 7.58 -3.90 -1.99
N PHE A 15 7.80 -3.65 -3.27
CA PHE A 15 6.82 -3.16 -4.22
C PHE A 15 6.97 -4.01 -5.49
N ASP A 16 5.89 -4.65 -5.90
CA ASP A 16 5.81 -5.44 -7.12
C ASP A 16 4.55 -5.01 -7.86
N ALA A 17 4.68 -4.64 -9.14
CA ALA A 17 3.57 -4.14 -9.94
C ALA A 17 3.48 -4.92 -11.25
N ASP A 18 2.34 -5.59 -11.41
CA ASP A 18 1.94 -6.22 -12.65
C ASP A 18 1.01 -5.27 -13.40
N ARG A 19 1.53 -4.73 -14.51
CA ARG A 19 0.82 -3.78 -15.36
C ARG A 19 -0.23 -4.44 -16.24
N ASP A 20 -0.04 -5.72 -16.57
CA ASP A 20 -0.95 -6.46 -17.44
C ASP A 20 -2.23 -6.80 -16.68
N THR A 21 -2.10 -7.12 -15.39
CA THR A 21 -3.26 -7.41 -14.51
C THR A 21 -3.73 -6.21 -13.69
N GLY A 22 -2.97 -5.11 -13.67
CA GLY A 22 -3.28 -3.92 -12.87
C GLY A 22 -3.19 -4.19 -11.38
N ILE A 23 -2.26 -5.05 -10.96
CA ILE A 23 -2.10 -5.47 -9.56
C ILE A 23 -0.80 -4.91 -9.01
N ILE A 24 -0.86 -4.33 -7.81
CA ILE A 24 0.33 -3.92 -7.04
C ILE A 24 0.35 -4.69 -5.73
N ASN A 25 1.42 -5.45 -5.50
CA ASN A 25 1.68 -6.09 -4.23
C ASN A 25 2.67 -5.23 -3.42
N LEU A 26 2.25 -4.87 -2.21
CA LEU A 26 3.01 -4.07 -1.27
C LEU A 26 3.33 -4.91 -0.05
N ARG A 27 4.57 -4.85 0.40
CA ARG A 27 4.96 -5.32 1.72
C ARG A 27 5.64 -4.19 2.48
N GLY A 28 5.30 -4.03 3.76
CA GLY A 28 5.87 -2.98 4.57
C GLY A 28 5.84 -3.27 6.06
N LEU A 29 6.42 -2.35 6.81
CA LEU A 29 6.52 -2.37 8.27
C LEU A 29 5.90 -1.10 8.84
N THR A 30 5.18 -1.22 9.94
CA THR A 30 4.63 -0.09 10.70
C THR A 30 4.82 -0.31 12.21
N GLN A 31 4.79 0.78 12.96
CA GLN A 31 4.91 0.73 14.43
C GLN A 31 3.63 0.24 15.12
N SER A 32 2.46 0.25 14.48
CA SER A 32 1.20 -0.13 15.11
C SER A 32 0.07 -0.45 14.13
N TYR A 33 -0.95 -1.16 14.60
CA TYR A 33 -2.17 -1.40 13.82
C TYR A 33 -2.87 -0.11 13.40
N THR A 34 -2.87 0.91 14.27
CA THR A 34 -3.45 2.23 13.96
C THR A 34 -2.74 2.92 12.80
N ALA A 35 -1.41 2.79 12.72
CA ALA A 35 -0.65 3.35 11.61
C ALA A 35 -0.93 2.59 10.29
N LEU A 36 -1.08 1.26 10.34
CA LEU A 36 -1.53 0.47 9.19
C LEU A 36 -2.93 0.88 8.74
N ALA A 37 -3.88 1.01 9.67
CA ALA A 37 -5.26 1.39 9.36
C ALA A 37 -5.33 2.75 8.63
N LYS A 38 -4.57 3.75 9.11
CA LYS A 38 -4.48 5.05 8.42
C LYS A 38 -3.90 4.93 7.02
N GLN A 39 -2.87 4.09 6.83
CA GLN A 39 -2.29 3.84 5.51
C GLN A 39 -3.30 3.17 4.56
N ILE A 40 -4.08 2.20 5.04
CA ILE A 40 -5.12 1.53 4.25
C ILE A 40 -6.22 2.52 3.83
N VAL A 41 -6.65 3.39 4.74
CA VAL A 41 -7.65 4.42 4.42
C VAL A 41 -7.11 5.36 3.34
N ALA A 42 -5.90 5.87 3.48
CA ALA A 42 -5.28 6.75 2.48
C ALA A 42 -5.14 6.08 1.10
N LEU A 43 -4.86 4.76 1.06
CA LEU A 43 -4.81 4.00 -0.19
C LEU A 43 -6.20 3.81 -0.81
N ARG A 44 -7.24 3.62 0.01
CA ARG A 44 -8.63 3.49 -0.48
C ARG A 44 -9.23 4.79 -0.98
N GLU A 45 -8.77 5.92 -0.47
CA GLU A 45 -9.19 7.24 -0.94
C GLU A 45 -8.55 7.64 -2.27
N ASN A 46 -7.57 6.88 -2.76
CA ASN A 46 -6.92 7.13 -4.04
C ASN A 46 -7.82 6.68 -5.20
N GLU A 47 -8.15 7.60 -6.11
CA GLU A 47 -9.03 7.36 -7.26
C GLU A 47 -8.55 6.25 -8.23
N TYR A 48 -7.24 5.98 -8.23
CA TYR A 48 -6.65 4.93 -9.07
C TYR A 48 -6.68 3.56 -8.38
N VAL A 49 -6.99 3.45 -7.09
CA VAL A 49 -7.10 2.18 -6.37
C VAL A 49 -8.55 1.72 -6.40
N LYS A 50 -8.83 0.67 -7.18
CA LYS A 50 -10.16 0.07 -7.30
C LYS A 50 -10.44 -0.97 -6.22
N ASN A 51 -9.38 -1.61 -5.74
CA ASN A 51 -9.43 -2.72 -4.81
C ASN A 51 -8.22 -2.62 -3.87
N LEU A 52 -8.44 -2.90 -2.58
CA LEU A 52 -7.38 -3.15 -1.62
C LEU A 52 -7.70 -4.38 -0.77
N GLU A 53 -6.85 -5.39 -0.85
CA GLU A 53 -6.87 -6.59 -0.03
C GLU A 53 -5.68 -6.61 0.94
N ILE A 54 -5.93 -7.04 2.17
CA ILE A 54 -4.88 -7.31 3.15
C ILE A 54 -4.56 -8.80 3.05
N LYS A 55 -3.36 -9.15 2.59
CA LYS A 55 -2.93 -10.55 2.45
C LYS A 55 -2.35 -11.10 3.74
N GLY A 56 -1.72 -10.27 4.55
CA GLY A 56 -1.13 -10.70 5.81
C GLY A 56 -0.80 -9.56 6.75
N ILE A 57 -0.92 -9.83 8.04
CA ILE A 57 -0.47 -8.97 9.13
C ILE A 57 0.31 -9.86 10.09
N ASN A 58 1.57 -9.55 10.34
CA ASN A 58 2.42 -10.28 11.26
C ASN A 58 2.99 -9.35 12.33
N PHE A 59 2.98 -9.80 13.58
CA PHE A 59 3.51 -9.05 14.71
C PHE A 59 4.92 -9.57 15.02
N GLY A 60 5.94 -8.76 14.71
CA GLY A 60 7.32 -9.04 15.05
C GLY A 60 7.78 -8.27 16.28
N ASN A 61 8.97 -8.62 16.77
CA ASN A 61 9.59 -7.94 17.93
C ASN A 61 9.91 -6.46 17.69
N THR A 62 9.96 -6.02 16.42
CA THR A 62 10.34 -4.66 16.02
C THR A 62 9.18 -3.86 15.40
N GLY A 63 7.98 -4.43 15.31
CA GLY A 63 6.82 -3.78 14.73
C GLY A 63 5.84 -4.73 14.04
N LEU A 64 4.92 -4.16 13.28
CA LEU A 64 3.90 -4.86 12.50
C LEU A 64 4.33 -4.92 11.04
N GLU A 65 4.52 -6.13 10.52
CA GLU A 65 4.70 -6.38 9.09
C GLU A 65 3.34 -6.56 8.44
N PHE A 66 3.16 -5.97 7.26
CA PHE A 66 1.92 -6.04 6.51
C PHE A 66 2.19 -6.37 5.05
N GLU A 67 1.24 -7.08 4.45
CA GLU A 67 1.19 -7.37 3.02
C GLU A 67 -0.17 -6.95 2.47
N LEU A 68 -0.15 -6.14 1.42
CA LEU A 68 -1.34 -5.63 0.73
C LEU A 68 -1.27 -5.99 -0.74
N THR A 69 -2.42 -6.28 -1.33
CA THR A 69 -2.60 -6.34 -2.78
C THR A 69 -3.58 -5.25 -3.17
N LEU A 70 -3.17 -4.38 -4.09
CA LEU A 70 -3.99 -3.33 -4.65
C LEU A 70 -4.37 -3.71 -6.06
N GLY A 71 -5.65 -3.63 -6.39
CA GLY A 71 -6.09 -3.55 -7.79
C GLY A 71 -6.16 -2.08 -8.18
N VAL A 72 -5.41 -1.69 -9.20
CA VAL A 72 -5.30 -0.32 -9.67
C VAL A 72 -5.83 -0.16 -11.09
N ASP A 73 -6.30 1.04 -11.41
CA ASP A 73 -6.65 1.39 -12.79
C ASP A 73 -5.38 1.36 -13.67
N PRO A 74 -5.35 0.63 -14.78
CA PRO A 74 -4.23 0.64 -15.72
C PRO A 74 -3.84 2.05 -16.21
N ALA A 75 -4.77 3.00 -16.19
CA ALA A 75 -4.51 4.41 -16.48
C ALA A 75 -3.43 5.03 -15.57
N MET A 76 -3.18 4.46 -14.38
CA MET A 76 -2.05 4.80 -13.51
C MET A 76 -0.69 4.67 -14.21
N PHE A 77 -0.56 3.71 -15.14
CA PHE A 77 0.73 3.39 -15.78
C PHE A 77 0.96 4.17 -17.08
N ILE A 78 -0.08 4.83 -17.61
CA ILE A 78 0.01 5.60 -18.85
C ILE A 78 0.43 7.04 -18.49
N LYS A 79 1.66 7.40 -18.84
CA LYS A 79 2.17 8.75 -18.66
C LYS A 79 1.34 9.72 -19.53
N LYS A 80 0.65 10.68 -18.90
CA LYS A 80 0.08 11.83 -19.61
C LYS A 80 1.18 12.76 -20.13
#